data_AF-A0A6B3EHU1-F1
#
_entry.id   AF-A0A6B3EHU1-F1
#
_cell.length_a   1.000
_cell.length_b   1.000
_cell.length_c   1.000
_cell.angle_alpha   90.00
_cell.angle_beta   90.00
_cell.angle_gamma   90.00
#
_symmetry.space_group_name_H-M   'P 1'
#
loop_
_entity.id
_entity.type
_entity.pdbx_description
1 polymer ?
#
loop_
_entity_poly.entity_id
_entity_poly.type
_entity_poly.pdbx_seq_one_letter_code
_entity_poly.pdbx_strand_id
1 'polypeptide(L)'
;SLGDRVARIGQLPFLGGLVLREDDEPRRAHRGNSAQRLLSLRGALAVPAPLAEALAEHPGPVLLVDDFTDTGWTIAVAAGL
;
A
#
# COMPACT_ATOMS: atom_id res chain seq x y z
N SER A 1 -13.84 2.46 4.07
CA SER A 1 -13.06 2.69 2.84
C SER A 1 -13.40 1.61 1.80
N LEU A 2 -12.82 1.66 0.59
CA LEU A 2 -12.99 0.59 -0.42
C LEU A 2 -12.55 -0.77 0.10
N GLY A 3 -11.32 -0.89 0.62
CA GLY A 3 -10.77 -2.14 1.16
C GLY A 3 -11.62 -2.77 2.26
N ASP A 4 -12.10 -1.96 3.21
CA ASP A 4 -13.00 -2.39 4.29
C ASP A 4 -14.34 -2.95 3.75
N ARG A 5 -14.89 -2.37 2.67
CA ARG A 5 -16.11 -2.91 2.03
C ARG A 5 -15.84 -4.21 1.26
N VAL A 6 -14.71 -4.31 0.57
CA VAL A 6 -14.29 -5.55 -0.11
C VAL A 6 -14.10 -6.67 0.90
N ALA A 7 -13.41 -6.40 2.01
CA ALA A 7 -13.20 -7.36 3.09
C ALA A 7 -14.52 -7.87 3.68
N ARG A 8 -15.46 -6.96 3.99
CA ARG A 8 -16.80 -7.34 4.48
C ARG A 8 -17.57 -8.25 3.51
N ILE A 9 -17.60 -7.91 2.22
CA ILE A 9 -18.32 -8.71 1.21
C ILE A 9 -17.66 -10.07 1.02
N GLY A 10 -16.33 -10.10 0.97
CA GLY A 10 -15.55 -11.34 0.82
C GLY A 10 -15.43 -12.18 2.10
N GLN A 11 -15.99 -11.71 3.22
CA GLN A 11 -15.81 -12.33 4.54
C GLN A 11 -14.32 -12.50 4.92
N LEU A 12 -13.49 -11.53 4.53
CA LEU A 12 -12.06 -11.50 4.81
C LEU A 12 -11.78 -10.59 6.00
N PRO A 13 -10.74 -10.87 6.80
CA PRO A 13 -10.28 -9.95 7.84
C PRO A 13 -9.79 -8.64 7.21
N PHE A 14 -10.24 -7.51 7.72
CA PHE A 14 -9.70 -6.20 7.34
C PHE A 14 -8.48 -5.88 8.22
N LEU A 15 -7.28 -5.93 7.63
CA LEU A 15 -6.03 -5.82 8.37
C LEU A 15 -5.59 -4.37 8.65
N GLY A 16 -6.19 -3.38 7.98
CA GLY A 16 -5.81 -1.97 8.08
C GLY A 16 -5.30 -1.40 6.75
N GLY A 17 -4.46 -0.37 6.81
CA GLY A 17 -3.92 0.31 5.64
C GLY A 17 -2.48 0.78 5.83
N LEU A 18 -1.75 0.86 4.71
CA LEU A 18 -0.44 1.50 4.67
C LEU A 18 -0.57 3.00 4.88
N VAL A 19 0.50 3.61 5.38
CA VAL A 19 0.58 5.07 5.55
C VAL A 19 1.72 5.63 4.71
N LEU A 20 1.57 6.88 4.28
CA LEU A 20 2.68 7.66 3.73
C LEU A 20 3.54 8.16 4.90
N ARG A 21 4.86 8.11 4.75
CA ARG A 21 5.78 8.70 5.73
C ARG A 21 5.70 10.22 5.64
N GLU A 22 5.70 10.90 6.79
CA GLU A 22 5.52 12.36 6.88
C GLU A 22 6.61 13.16 6.15
N ASP A 23 7.83 12.62 6.02
CA ASP A 23 8.94 13.25 5.30
C ASP A 23 8.88 13.06 3.78
N ASP A 24 8.02 12.16 3.30
CA ASP A 24 7.82 11.83 1.89
C ASP A 24 6.49 12.41 1.40
N GLU A 25 6.39 13.75 1.46
CA GLU A 25 5.42 14.43 0.60
C GLU A 25 5.70 13.99 -0.83
N PRO A 26 4.71 13.42 -1.57
CA PRO A 26 4.97 12.83 -2.86
C PRO A 26 5.53 13.91 -3.79
N ARG A 27 6.85 13.89 -3.99
CA ARG A 27 7.53 14.72 -4.99
C ARG A 27 6.78 14.45 -6.28
N ARG A 28 6.03 15.46 -6.76
CA ARG A 28 5.14 15.36 -7.93
C ARG A 28 5.82 14.45 -8.92
N ALA A 29 5.23 13.27 -9.17
CA ALA A 29 5.78 12.30 -10.10
C ALA A 29 5.92 13.03 -11.44
N HIS A 30 7.12 13.51 -11.72
CA HIS A 30 7.44 14.11 -13.00
C HIS A 30 7.14 13.04 -14.05
N ARG A 31 6.76 13.45 -15.27
CA ARG A 31 6.56 12.54 -16.41
C ARG A 31 7.88 11.81 -16.69
N GLY A 32 8.10 10.73 -15.96
CA GLY A 32 9.35 10.03 -15.86
C GLY A 32 9.12 8.54 -16.10
N ASN A 33 10.17 7.85 -16.51
CA ASN A 33 10.12 6.42 -16.76
C ASN A 33 9.86 5.63 -15.46
N SER A 34 9.72 4.31 -15.57
CA SER A 34 9.50 3.38 -14.45
C SER A 34 10.52 3.55 -13.32
N ALA A 35 11.80 3.78 -13.64
CA ALA A 35 12.85 3.95 -12.65
C ALA A 35 12.65 5.22 -11.80
N GLN A 36 12.26 6.34 -12.41
CA GLN A 36 12.00 7.58 -11.69
C GLN A 36 10.75 7.48 -10.80
N ARG A 37 9.72 6.76 -11.24
CA ARG A 37 8.52 6.48 -10.44
C ARG A 37 8.81 5.61 -9.24
N LEU A 38 9.60 4.55 -9.42
CA LEU A 38 10.08 3.74 -8.29
C LEU A 38 10.91 4.57 -7.31
N LEU A 39 11.81 5.42 -7.82
CA LEU A 39 12.62 6.30 -6.98
C LEU A 39 11.76 7.25 -6.14
N SER A 40 10.67 7.80 -6.68
CA SER A 40 9.75 8.66 -5.91
C SER A 40 8.92 7.91 -4.85
N LEU A 41 8.77 6.59 -4.98
CA LEU A 41 8.01 5.76 -4.03
C LEU A 41 8.91 5.03 -3.03
N ARG A 42 10.22 5.00 -3.28
CA ARG A 42 11.17 4.27 -2.45
C ARG A 42 11.20 4.88 -1.05
N GLY A 43 10.70 4.11 -0.08
CA GLY A 43 10.62 4.54 1.31
C GLY A 43 9.35 5.34 1.65
N ALA A 44 8.53 5.72 0.67
CA ALA A 44 7.37 6.58 0.90
C ALA A 44 6.23 5.88 1.67
N LEU A 45 6.11 4.55 1.55
CA LEU A 45 5.10 3.75 2.21
C LEU A 45 5.66 3.10 3.48
N ALA A 46 4.84 3.03 4.53
CA ALA A 46 5.16 2.34 5.76
C ALA A 46 3.99 1.45 6.22
N VAL A 47 4.36 0.33 6.86
CA VAL A 47 3.45 -0.54 7.61
C VAL A 47 3.34 0.01 9.04
N PRO A 48 2.21 0.62 9.45
CA PRO A 48 2.05 1.08 10.83
C PRO A 48 1.96 -0.11 11.79
N ALA A 49 2.33 0.08 13.06
CA ALA A 49 2.37 -0.99 14.05
C ALA A 49 1.08 -1.83 14.15
N PRO A 50 -0.14 -1.24 14.15
CA PRO A 50 -1.37 -2.02 14.18
C PRO A 50 -1.55 -2.95 12.96
N LEU A 51 -1.07 -2.53 11.77
CA LEU A 51 -1.12 -3.38 10.58
C LEU A 51 -0.07 -4.50 10.67
N ALA A 52 1.12 -4.22 11.20
CA ALA A 52 2.15 -5.24 11.41
C ALA A 52 1.69 -6.33 12.39
N GLU A 53 1.03 -5.95 13.47
CA GLU A 53 0.43 -6.89 14.43
C GLU A 53 -0.67 -7.72 13.78
N ALA A 54 -1.59 -7.09 13.05
CA ALA A 54 -2.66 -7.80 12.33
C ALA A 54 -2.11 -8.80 11.29
N LEU A 55 -1.04 -8.45 10.57
CA LEU A 55 -0.38 -9.35 9.62
C LEU A 55 0.27 -10.55 10.32
N ALA A 56 0.87 -10.35 11.49
CA ALA A 56 1.47 -11.44 12.27
C ALA A 56 0.42 -12.43 12.78
N GLU A 57 -0.79 -11.95 13.12
CA GLU A 57 -1.92 -12.79 13.55
C GLU A 57 -2.59 -13.55 12.41
N HIS A 58 -2.43 -13.10 11.16
CA HIS A 58 -3.09 -13.67 9.98
C HIS A 58 -2.06 -14.14 8.94
N PRO A 59 -1.30 -15.21 9.21
CA PRO A 59 -0.30 -15.73 8.28
C PRO A 59 -0.97 -16.23 7.00
N GLY A 60 -0.50 -15.77 5.84
CA GLY A 60 -1.03 -16.20 4.55
C GLY A 60 -0.99 -15.12 3.47
N PRO A 61 -1.66 -15.35 2.33
CA PRO A 61 -1.75 -14.37 1.26
C PRO A 61 -2.55 -13.14 1.70
N VAL A 62 -2.09 -11.96 1.29
CA VAL A 62 -2.73 -10.67 1.59
C VAL A 62 -3.26 -10.05 0.29
N LEU A 63 -4.47 -9.51 0.34
CA LEU A 63 -5.07 -8.75 -0.76
C LEU A 63 -4.82 -7.26 -0.56
N LEU A 64 -3.99 -6.67 -1.42
CA LEU A 64 -3.84 -5.22 -1.50
C LEU A 64 -5.00 -4.60 -2.28
N VAL A 65 -5.57 -3.52 -1.75
CA VAL A 65 -6.69 -2.80 -2.38
C VAL A 65 -6.34 -1.32 -2.45
N ASP A 66 -6.38 -0.78 -3.66
CA ASP A 66 -6.25 0.64 -3.95
C ASP A 66 -7.49 1.08 -4.74
N ASP A 67 -7.98 2.30 -4.52
CA ASP A 67 -9.19 2.79 -5.20
C ASP A 67 -8.90 3.31 -6.60
N PHE A 68 -7.66 3.74 -6.85
CA PHE A 68 -7.19 4.16 -8.15
C PHE A 68 -5.74 3.76 -8.39
N THR A 69 -5.43 3.30 -9.60
CA THR A 69 -4.07 3.04 -10.04
C THR A 69 -3.84 3.66 -11.41
N ASP A 70 -2.76 4.41 -11.56
CA ASP A 70 -2.29 4.92 -12.85
C ASP A 70 -1.28 3.93 -13.46
N THR A 71 -0.19 3.67 -12.75
CA THR A 71 0.97 2.93 -13.28
C THR A 71 1.24 1.61 -12.58
N GLY A 72 0.52 1.32 -11.50
CA GLY A 72 0.73 0.14 -10.67
C GLY A 72 1.96 0.20 -9.74
N TRP A 73 2.83 1.22 -9.82
CA TRP A 73 4.04 1.27 -9.00
C TRP A 73 3.75 1.36 -7.49
N THR A 74 2.68 2.04 -7.06
CA THR A 74 2.28 2.06 -5.65
C THR A 74 1.98 0.66 -5.13
N ILE A 75 1.21 -0.12 -5.90
CA ILE A 75 0.87 -1.52 -5.57
C ILE A 75 2.12 -2.41 -5.60
N ALA A 76 2.98 -2.26 -6.61
CA ALA A 76 4.19 -3.07 -6.73
C ALA A 76 5.17 -2.83 -5.57
N VAL A 77 5.34 -1.58 -5.14
CA VAL A 77 6.17 -1.24 -3.97
C VAL A 77 5.52 -1.74 -2.69
N ALA A 78 4.21 -1.53 -2.52
CA ALA A 78 3.46 -2.00 -1.36
C ALA A 78 3.55 -3.53 -1.17
N ALA A 79 3.57 -4.31 -2.26
CA ALA A 79 3.67 -5.77 -2.22
C ALA A 79 5.05 -6.28 -1.76
N GLY A 80 6.07 -5.42 -1.72
CA GLY A 80 7.42 -5.76 -1.28
C GLY A 80 7.77 -5.29 0.14
N LEU A 81 6.81 -4.71 0.87
CA LEU A 81 6.95 -4.34 2.28
C LEU A 81 6.76 -5.56 3.19
#